data_AF-A0A1B1AHD5-F1
#
_entry.id   AF-A0A1B1AHD5-F1
#
_cell.length_a   1.000
_cell.length_b   1.000
_cell.length_c   1.000
_cell.angle_alpha   90.00
_cell.angle_beta   90.00
_cell.angle_gamma   90.00
#
_symmetry.space_group_name_H-M   'P 1'
#
loop_
_entity.id
_entity.type
_entity.pdbx_description
1 polymer ?
#
loop_
_entity_poly.entity_id
_entity_poly.type
_entity_poly.pdbx_seq_one_letter_code
_entity_poly.pdbx_strand_id
1 'polypeptide(L)'
;MAGFFTSLFDELGNRRRRLRKSLGDRGQALASFAVLAGLVLGSLGLFLRPWMIDVAPWGFAPPAIFVIGYLLIDWRRQADVTRGGDADVLANKYDWTARLFSFACALAGGAAFVIALTSEPPPPQIEEWAPPESAVSVDISP
;
A
#
# COMPACT_ATOMS: atom_id res chain seq x y z
N MET A 1 -0.67 -21.17 17.47
CA MET A 1 -0.07 -20.24 16.49
C MET A 1 0.69 -20.96 15.37
N ALA A 2 1.54 -21.97 15.67
CA ALA A 2 2.29 -22.69 14.62
C ALA A 2 1.41 -23.27 13.49
N GLY A 3 0.29 -23.91 13.82
CA GLY A 3 -0.63 -24.46 12.82
C GLY A 3 -1.32 -23.43 11.91
N PHE A 4 -1.55 -22.21 12.41
CA PHE A 4 -2.15 -21.13 11.62
C PHE A 4 -1.21 -20.72 10.48
N PHE A 5 0.06 -20.44 10.81
CA PHE A 5 1.04 -20.00 9.82
C PHE A 5 1.36 -21.09 8.80
N THR A 6 1.45 -22.36 9.23
CA THR A 6 1.62 -23.48 8.28
C THR A 6 0.46 -23.53 7.30
N SER A 7 -0.79 -23.49 7.78
CA SER A 7 -1.98 -23.48 6.91
C SER A 7 -2.02 -22.25 5.98
N LEU A 8 -1.62 -21.08 6.48
CA LEU A 8 -1.52 -19.85 5.71
C LEU A 8 -0.51 -19.99 4.55
N PHE A 9 0.69 -20.49 4.82
CA PHE A 9 1.73 -20.64 3.80
C PHE A 9 1.39 -21.70 2.76
N ASP A 10 0.77 -22.81 3.17
CA ASP A 10 0.26 -23.82 2.24
C ASP A 10 -0.84 -23.23 1.35
N GLU A 11 -1.75 -22.46 1.94
CA GLU A 11 -2.84 -21.82 1.22
C GLU A 11 -2.34 -20.73 0.26
N LEU A 12 -1.29 -19.98 0.60
CA LEU A 12 -0.62 -19.06 -0.32
C LEU A 12 -0.11 -19.78 -1.57
N GLY A 13 0.52 -20.94 -1.39
CA GLY A 13 0.96 -21.79 -2.49
C GLY A 13 -0.20 -22.29 -3.35
N ASN A 14 -1.27 -22.74 -2.71
CA ASN A 14 -2.47 -23.22 -3.40
C ASN A 14 -3.18 -22.11 -4.19
N ARG A 15 -3.34 -20.92 -3.59
CA ARG A 15 -3.88 -19.73 -4.26
C ARG A 15 -3.10 -19.37 -5.50
N ARG A 16 -1.76 -19.38 -5.41
CA ARG A 16 -0.89 -19.13 -6.56
C ARG A 16 -1.11 -20.17 -7.67
N ARG A 17 -1.20 -21.45 -7.33
CA ARG A 17 -1.48 -22.53 -8.29
C ARG A 17 -2.85 -22.36 -8.95
N ARG A 18 -3.89 -22.02 -8.17
CA ARG A 18 -5.24 -21.76 -8.70
C ARG A 18 -5.28 -20.53 -9.59
N LEU A 19 -4.59 -19.45 -9.22
CA LEU A 19 -4.46 -18.25 -10.05
C LEU A 19 -3.74 -18.54 -11.37
N ARG A 20 -2.66 -19.32 -11.31
CA ARG A 20 -1.93 -19.80 -12.49
C ARG A 20 -2.84 -20.61 -13.42
N LYS A 21 -3.67 -21.50 -12.87
CA LYS A 21 -4.66 -22.26 -13.67
C LYS A 21 -5.69 -21.34 -14.35
N SER A 22 -6.14 -20.27 -13.69
CA SER A 22 -7.17 -19.38 -14.24
C SER A 22 -6.66 -18.35 -15.26
N LEU A 23 -5.45 -17.80 -15.06
CA LEU A 23 -4.92 -16.69 -15.87
C LEU A 23 -3.70 -17.06 -16.72
N GLY A 24 -3.18 -18.28 -16.57
CA GLY A 24 -1.88 -18.67 -17.09
C GLY A 24 -0.72 -18.00 -16.37
N ASP A 25 0.51 -18.38 -16.76
CA ASP A 25 1.74 -17.90 -16.13
C ASP A 25 1.92 -16.39 -16.28
N ARG A 26 1.64 -15.86 -17.48
CA ARG A 26 1.78 -14.42 -17.78
C ARG A 26 0.78 -13.58 -17.00
N GLY A 27 -0.49 -14.00 -16.95
CA GLY A 27 -1.53 -13.26 -16.23
C GLY A 27 -1.29 -13.27 -14.72
N GLN A 28 -0.83 -14.39 -14.17
CA GLN A 28 -0.43 -14.46 -12.76
C GLN A 28 0.75 -13.53 -12.46
N ALA A 29 1.77 -13.49 -13.33
CA ALA A 29 2.92 -12.61 -13.18
C ALA A 29 2.52 -11.13 -13.23
N LEU A 30 1.69 -10.73 -14.20
CA LEU A 30 1.19 -9.36 -14.32
C LEU A 30 0.36 -8.94 -13.12
N ALA A 31 -0.54 -9.81 -12.62
CA ALA A 31 -1.34 -9.53 -11.44
C ALA A 31 -0.46 -9.35 -10.19
N SER A 32 0.50 -10.25 -9.96
CA SER A 32 1.43 -10.13 -8.84
C SER A 32 2.31 -8.89 -8.95
N PHE A 33 2.79 -8.58 -10.16
CA PHE A 33 3.57 -7.37 -10.43
C PHE A 33 2.76 -6.11 -10.16
N ALA A 34 1.52 -6.02 -10.67
CA ALA A 34 0.66 -4.86 -10.46
C ALA A 34 0.37 -4.61 -8.98
N VAL A 35 0.09 -5.68 -8.21
CA VAL A 35 -0.12 -5.57 -6.76
C VAL A 35 1.13 -5.06 -6.07
N LEU A 36 2.27 -5.67 -6.34
CA LEU A 36 3.54 -5.29 -5.71
C LEU A 36 3.94 -3.87 -6.10
N ALA A 37 3.82 -3.51 -7.38
CA ALA A 37 4.13 -2.19 -7.88
C ALA A 37 3.27 -1.11 -7.21
N GLY A 38 1.95 -1.33 -7.07
CA GLY A 38 1.07 -0.39 -6.38
C GLY A 38 1.46 -0.17 -4.92
N LEU A 39 1.77 -1.25 -4.18
CA LEU A 39 2.21 -1.16 -2.79
C LEU A 39 3.57 -0.46 -2.63
N VAL A 40 4.52 -0.77 -3.53
CA VAL A 40 5.86 -0.19 -3.51
C VAL A 40 5.83 1.28 -3.94
N LEU A 41 5.08 1.64 -4.98
CA LEU A 41 4.94 3.03 -5.42
C LEU A 41 4.29 3.89 -4.34
N GLY A 42 3.24 3.41 -3.70
CA GLY A 42 2.57 4.16 -2.62
C GLY A 42 3.43 4.38 -1.38
N SER A 43 4.40 3.49 -1.13
CA SER A 43 5.28 3.59 0.05
C SER A 43 6.62 4.25 -0.27
N LEU A 44 7.40 3.68 -1.19
CA LEU A 44 8.74 4.16 -1.53
C LEU A 44 8.71 5.31 -2.54
N GLY A 45 7.71 5.36 -3.42
CA GLY A 45 7.60 6.41 -4.44
C GLY A 45 7.39 7.80 -3.86
N LEU A 46 6.90 7.90 -2.62
CA LEU A 46 6.74 9.18 -1.91
C LEU A 46 8.08 9.81 -1.49
N PHE A 47 9.18 9.06 -1.50
CA PHE A 47 10.52 9.61 -1.23
C PHE A 47 11.22 10.17 -2.48
N LEU A 48 10.59 10.10 -3.65
CA LEU A 48 11.20 10.65 -4.87
C LEU A 48 11.43 12.16 -4.76
N ARG A 49 10.59 12.87 -4.00
CA ARG A 49 10.72 14.32 -3.77
C ARG A 49 10.30 14.69 -2.35
N PRO A 50 10.89 15.72 -1.73
CA PRO A 50 10.69 16.02 -0.31
C PRO A 50 9.23 16.28 0.10
N TRP A 51 8.44 16.94 -0.77
CA TRP A 51 7.07 17.36 -0.44
C TRP A 51 6.02 16.27 -0.67
N MET A 52 6.36 15.20 -1.38
CA MET A 52 5.40 14.16 -1.77
C MET A 52 4.83 13.43 -0.55
N ILE A 53 5.64 13.28 0.51
CA ILE A 53 5.21 12.67 1.77
C ILE A 53 4.19 13.53 2.52
N ASP A 54 4.32 14.86 2.44
CA ASP A 54 3.42 15.79 3.13
C ASP A 54 2.04 15.81 2.45
N VAL A 55 1.99 15.57 1.14
CA VAL A 55 0.75 15.55 0.35
C VAL A 55 -0.02 14.25 0.54
N ALA A 56 0.68 13.10 0.60
CA ALA A 56 0.04 11.79 0.72
C ALA A 56 0.66 10.94 1.85
N PRO A 57 0.64 11.41 3.11
CA PRO A 57 1.30 10.72 4.22
C PRO A 57 0.71 9.32 4.49
N TRP A 58 -0.52 9.08 4.04
CA TRP A 58 -1.21 7.81 4.15
C TRP A 58 -0.69 6.74 3.18
N GLY A 59 0.16 7.07 2.19
CA GLY A 59 0.69 6.09 1.23
C GLY A 59 1.55 4.97 1.84
N PHE A 60 1.98 5.13 3.09
CA PHE A 60 2.64 4.09 3.88
C PHE A 60 1.69 3.08 4.52
N ALA A 61 0.39 3.39 4.61
CA ALA A 61 -0.60 2.52 5.22
C ALA A 61 -0.96 1.28 4.36
N PRO A 62 -1.07 1.34 3.01
CA PRO A 62 -1.45 0.20 2.18
C PRO A 62 -0.63 -1.08 2.40
N PRO A 63 0.72 -1.07 2.53
CA PRO A 63 1.47 -2.29 2.87
C PRO A 63 1.06 -2.92 4.21
N ALA A 64 0.87 -2.10 5.26
CA ALA A 64 0.46 -2.59 6.57
C ALA A 64 -0.98 -3.13 6.54
N ILE A 65 -1.90 -2.40 5.89
CA ILE A 65 -3.29 -2.81 5.68
C ILE A 65 -3.33 -4.12 4.87
N PHE A 66 -2.49 -4.25 3.85
CA PHE A 66 -2.40 -5.45 3.03
C PHE A 66 -2.05 -6.67 3.89
N VAL A 67 -1.00 -6.59 4.71
CA VAL A 67 -0.58 -7.70 5.58
C VAL A 67 -1.68 -8.05 6.59
N ILE A 68 -2.20 -7.06 7.32
CA ILE A 68 -3.22 -7.28 8.34
C ILE A 68 -4.49 -7.88 7.73
N GLY A 69 -4.97 -7.29 6.63
CA GLY A 69 -6.16 -7.75 5.96
C GLY A 69 -5.99 -9.15 5.37
N TYR A 70 -4.82 -9.48 4.82
CA TYR A 70 -4.56 -10.83 4.33
C TYR A 70 -4.60 -11.87 5.46
N LEU A 71 -4.02 -11.55 6.62
CA LEU A 71 -4.06 -12.40 7.81
C LEU A 71 -5.50 -12.58 8.32
N LEU A 72 -6.30 -11.51 8.35
CA LEU A 72 -7.71 -11.57 8.75
C LEU A 72 -8.56 -12.40 7.79
N ILE A 73 -8.32 -12.28 6.48
CA ILE A 73 -9.01 -13.07 5.45
C ILE A 73 -8.69 -14.56 5.64
N ASP A 74 -7.43 -14.91 5.86
CA ASP A 74 -7.06 -16.32 6.06
C ASP A 74 -7.53 -16.87 7.41
N TRP A 75 -7.50 -16.05 8.46
CA TRP A 75 -8.07 -16.43 9.76
C TRP A 75 -9.57 -16.74 9.65
N ARG A 76 -10.33 -15.90 8.94
CA ARG A 76 -11.74 -16.17 8.65
C ARG A 76 -11.94 -17.43 7.81
N ARG A 77 -11.10 -17.68 6.81
CA ARG A 77 -11.13 -18.92 6.03
C ARG A 77 -10.92 -20.14 6.91
N GLN A 78 -9.88 -20.13 7.76
CA GLN A 78 -9.60 -21.25 8.65
C GLN A 78 -10.77 -21.50 9.62
N ALA A 79 -11.36 -20.44 10.17
CA ALA A 79 -12.56 -20.56 11.03
C ALA A 79 -13.74 -21.22 10.28
N ASP A 80 -14.02 -20.81 9.04
CA ASP A 80 -15.12 -21.40 8.26
C ASP A 80 -14.85 -22.86 7.86
N VAL A 81 -13.59 -23.22 7.61
CA VAL A 81 -13.20 -24.63 7.38
C VAL A 81 -13.45 -25.46 8.64
N THR A 82 -13.09 -24.96 9.84
CA THR A 82 -13.34 -25.68 11.10
C THR A 82 -14.82 -25.86 11.43
N ARG A 83 -15.69 -25.02 10.85
CA ARG A 83 -17.16 -25.13 10.97
C ARG A 83 -17.76 -26.15 9.99
N GLY A 84 -16.95 -26.85 9.21
CA GLY A 84 -17.40 -27.85 8.24
C GLY A 84 -17.92 -27.26 6.93
N GLY A 85 -17.52 -26.04 6.57
CA GLY A 85 -17.89 -25.46 5.29
C GLY A 85 -17.26 -26.21 4.10
N ASP A 86 -17.95 -26.19 2.97
CA ASP A 86 -17.50 -26.82 1.73
C ASP A 86 -16.15 -26.25 1.26
N ALA A 87 -15.17 -27.12 1.07
CA ALA A 87 -13.80 -26.74 0.79
C ALA A 87 -13.66 -25.97 -0.54
N ASP A 88 -14.39 -26.36 -1.58
CA ASP A 88 -14.29 -25.75 -2.91
C ASP A 88 -15.00 -24.40 -2.96
N VAL A 89 -16.17 -24.30 -2.31
CA VAL A 89 -16.91 -23.03 -2.18
C VAL A 89 -16.11 -22.03 -1.37
N LEU A 90 -15.55 -22.44 -0.22
CA LEU A 90 -14.73 -21.58 0.62
C LEU A 90 -13.45 -21.16 -0.10
N ALA A 91 -12.77 -22.07 -0.82
CA ALA A 91 -11.58 -21.74 -1.59
C ALA A 91 -11.89 -20.64 -2.62
N ASN A 92 -12.94 -20.80 -3.44
CA ASN A 92 -13.29 -19.80 -4.45
C ASN A 92 -13.66 -18.44 -3.84
N LYS A 93 -14.47 -18.44 -2.78
CA LYS A 93 -14.90 -17.22 -2.07
C LYS A 93 -13.71 -16.45 -1.50
N TYR A 94 -12.83 -17.14 -0.78
CA TYR A 94 -11.71 -16.50 -0.11
C TYR A 94 -10.58 -16.15 -1.07
N ASP A 95 -10.43 -16.87 -2.19
CA ASP A 95 -9.55 -16.48 -3.28
C ASP A 95 -9.96 -15.16 -3.91
N TRP A 96 -11.24 -15.00 -4.26
CA TRP A 96 -11.76 -13.75 -4.80
C TRP A 96 -11.63 -12.61 -3.80
N THR A 97 -11.98 -12.86 -2.54
CA THR A 97 -11.84 -11.87 -1.47
C THR A 97 -10.40 -11.39 -1.33
N ALA A 98 -9.44 -12.33 -1.27
CA ALA A 98 -8.02 -12.00 -1.17
C ALA A 98 -7.51 -11.25 -2.40
N ARG A 99 -7.93 -11.64 -3.61
CA ARG A 99 -7.55 -10.95 -4.86
C ARG A 99 -8.07 -9.52 -4.91
N LEU A 100 -9.38 -9.33 -4.70
CA LEU A 100 -10.00 -8.00 -4.71
C LEU A 100 -9.40 -7.09 -3.66
N PHE A 101 -9.18 -7.61 -2.44
CA PHE A 101 -8.52 -6.88 -1.38
C PHE A 101 -7.08 -6.48 -1.75
N SER A 102 -6.32 -7.40 -2.35
CA SER A 102 -4.96 -7.14 -2.82
C SER A 102 -4.93 -6.03 -3.87
N PHE A 103 -5.83 -6.09 -4.85
CA PHE A 103 -5.94 -5.07 -5.89
C PHE A 103 -6.41 -3.72 -5.31
N ALA A 104 -7.34 -3.72 -4.36
CA ALA A 104 -7.77 -2.49 -3.69
C ALA A 104 -6.61 -1.81 -2.94
N CYS A 105 -5.78 -2.58 -2.23
CA CYS A 105 -4.59 -2.04 -1.55
C CYS A 105 -3.57 -1.50 -2.56
N ALA A 106 -3.36 -2.20 -3.67
CA ALA A 106 -2.45 -1.77 -4.72
C ALA A 106 -2.92 -0.49 -5.42
N LEU A 107 -4.22 -0.38 -5.69
CA LEU A 107 -4.84 0.83 -6.25
C LEU A 107 -4.75 2.00 -5.27
N ALA A 108 -4.98 1.77 -3.97
CA ALA A 108 -4.79 2.79 -2.95
C ALA A 108 -3.35 3.29 -2.91
N GLY A 109 -2.36 2.38 -2.94
CA GLY A 109 -0.95 2.75 -3.01
C GLY A 109 -0.60 3.52 -4.29
N GLY A 110 -1.08 3.06 -5.45
CA GLY A 110 -0.92 3.77 -6.71
C GLY A 110 -1.57 5.16 -6.69
N ALA A 111 -2.75 5.30 -6.09
CA ALA A 111 -3.44 6.58 -5.95
C ALA A 111 -2.65 7.55 -5.07
N ALA A 112 -2.10 7.10 -3.94
CA ALA A 112 -1.23 7.94 -3.09
C ALA A 112 -0.05 8.50 -3.90
N PHE A 113 0.61 7.63 -4.66
CA PHE A 113 1.74 8.02 -5.50
C PHE A 113 1.33 9.01 -6.59
N VAL A 114 0.25 8.75 -7.32
CA VAL A 114 -0.23 9.65 -8.40
C VAL A 114 -0.60 11.01 -7.83
N ILE A 115 -1.35 11.06 -6.73
CA ILE A 115 -1.74 12.32 -6.07
C ILE A 115 -0.50 13.12 -5.68
N ALA A 116 0.48 12.48 -5.04
CA ALA A 116 1.72 13.13 -4.65
C ALA A 116 2.54 13.60 -5.87
N LEU A 117 2.60 12.79 -6.93
CA LEU A 117 3.36 13.13 -8.14
C LEU A 117 2.76 14.30 -8.91
N THR A 118 1.43 14.41 -8.93
CA THR A 118 0.72 15.50 -9.62
C THR A 118 0.54 16.76 -8.76
N SER A 119 1.00 16.73 -7.51
CA SER A 119 0.88 17.87 -6.60
C SER A 119 1.94 18.94 -6.86
N GLU A 120 1.56 20.20 -6.64
CA GLU A 120 2.48 21.32 -6.76
C GLU A 120 3.52 21.29 -5.62
N PRO A 121 4.79 21.59 -5.91
CA PRO A 121 5.77 21.78 -4.86
C PRO A 121 5.35 22.94 -3.95
N PRO A 122 5.56 22.83 -2.63
CA PRO A 122 5.30 23.95 -1.73
C PRO A 122 6.12 25.17 -2.17
N PRO A 123 5.56 26.38 -2.07
CA PRO A 123 6.30 27.59 -2.41
C PRO A 123 7.59 27.64 -1.58
N PRO A 124 8.69 28.15 -2.17
CA PRO A 124 9.94 28.30 -1.44
C PRO A 124 9.65 29.13 -0.19
N GLN A 125 10.05 28.64 0.97
CA GLN A 125 10.04 29.43 2.20
C GLN A 125 11.05 30.55 2.00
N ILE A 126 10.55 31.72 1.60
CA ILE A 126 11.34 32.95 1.64
C ILE A 126 11.42 33.24 3.14
N GLU A 127 12.58 32.99 3.74
CA GLU A 127 12.92 33.64 5.01
C GLU A 127 12.88 35.13 4.71
N GLU A 128 11.74 35.76 4.99
CA GLU A 128 11.60 37.20 4.97
C GLU A 128 12.62 37.71 5.97
N TRP A 129 13.72 38.25 5.46
CA TRP A 129 14.79 38.77 6.27
C TRP A 129 14.19 39.80 7.21
N ALA A 130 14.03 39.43 8.48
CA ALA A 130 13.68 40.36 9.54
C ALA A 130 14.99 40.95 10.05
N PRO A 131 15.15 42.29 10.05
CA PRO A 131 16.33 42.89 10.65
C PRO A 131 16.43 42.43 12.12
N PRO A 132 17.63 42.04 12.60
CA PRO A 132 17.82 41.71 14.00
C PRO A 132 17.38 42.90 14.87
N GLU A 133 16.85 42.66 16.08
CA GLU A 133 16.39 43.74 16.98
C GLU A 133 17.48 44.78 17.29
N SER A 134 18.76 44.43 17.08
CA SER A 134 19.91 45.32 17.21
C SER A 134 20.21 46.16 15.95
N ALA A 135 19.37 46.13 14.92
CA ALA A 135 19.54 46.96 13.73
C ALA A 135 19.27 48.42 14.11
N VAL A 136 20.34 49.12 14.47
CA VAL A 136 20.33 50.58 14.67
C VAL A 136 19.97 51.21 13.33
N SER A 137 18.77 51.79 13.23
CA SER A 137 18.36 52.63 12.12
C SER A 137 19.22 53.89 12.12
N VAL A 138 20.27 53.90 11.32
CA VAL A 138 21.07 55.11 11.10
C VAL A 138 20.31 55.96 10.08
N ASP A 139 19.49 56.88 10.57
CA ASP A 139 18.97 57.98 9.75
C ASP A 139 20.17 58.84 9.32
N ILE A 140 20.63 58.64 8.09
CA ILE A 140 21.59 59.53 7.45
C ILE A 140 20.79 60.75 6.98
N SER A 141 20.74 61.79 7.81
CA SER A 141 20.32 63.12 7.37
C SER A 141 21.37 63.68 6.38
N PRO A 142 20.94 64.24 5.24
CA PRO A 142 21.83 64.73 4.17
C PRO A 142 22.72 65.91 4.59
#